data_AF-A0A6N7S215-F1
#
_entry.id   AF-A0A6N7S215-F1
#
_cell.length_a   1.000
_cell.length_b   1.000
_cell.length_c   1.000
_cell.angle_alpha   90.00
_cell.angle_beta   90.00
_cell.angle_gamma   90.00
#
_symmetry.space_group_name_H-M   'P 1'
#
loop_
_entity.id
_entity.type
_entity.pdbx_description
1 polymer ?
#
loop_
_entity_poly.entity_id
_entity_poly.type
_entity_poly.pdbx_seq_one_letter_code
_entity_poly.pdbx_strand_id
1 'polypeptide(L)' 'MDWINLFQTGFLISSDCQEYWGDGGSLYFYIRKQNFKYKNFHHVCVMHECG' A
#
# COMPACT_ATOMS: atom_id res chain seq x y z
N MET A 1 14.83 -4.21 9.29
CA MET A 1 13.62 -4.10 8.46
C MET A 1 14.03 -3.71 7.04
N ASP A 2 13.87 -4.62 6.08
CA ASP A 2 14.35 -4.46 4.69
C ASP A 2 13.26 -4.04 3.71
N TRP A 3 12.10 -3.62 4.21
CA TRP A 3 10.97 -3.18 3.41
C TRP A 3 10.82 -1.66 3.44
N ILE A 4 10.40 -1.09 2.32
CA ILE A 4 10.05 0.31 2.13
C ILE A 4 8.57 0.37 1.78
N ASN A 5 7.80 1.21 2.46
CA ASN A 5 6.42 1.53 2.06
C ASN A 5 6.48 2.50 0.87
N LEU A 6 5.93 2.08 -0.27
CA LEU A 6 5.83 2.90 -1.48
C LEU A 6 4.57 3.74 -1.51
N PHE A 7 3.47 3.20 -1.02
CA PHE A 7 2.17 3.84 -1.01
C PHE A 7 1.28 3.17 0.03
N GLN A 8 0.49 3.99 0.70
CA GLN A 8 -0.52 3.57 1.63
C GLN A 8 -1.77 4.38 1.38
N THR A 9 -2.91 3.69 1.36
CA THR A 9 -4.23 4.30 1.42
C THR A 9 -5.10 3.57 2.44
N GLY A 10 -6.15 4.24 2.90
CA GLY A 10 -7.12 3.72 3.85
C GLY A 10 -8.52 4.18 3.49
N PHE A 11 -9.40 4.16 4.49
CA PHE A 11 -10.73 4.71 4.36
C PHE A 11 -10.69 6.24 4.17
N LEU A 12 -11.16 6.72 3.03
CA LEU A 12 -11.34 8.15 2.76
C LEU A 12 -12.65 8.37 2.03
N ILE A 13 -13.58 9.06 2.68
CA ILE A 13 -14.79 9.57 2.02
C ILE A 13 -14.75 11.09 2.11
N SER A 14 -14.64 11.73 0.95
CA SER A 14 -14.76 13.18 0.79
C SER A 14 -15.75 13.51 -0.33
N SER A 15 -15.93 14.79 -0.64
CA SER A 15 -16.73 15.22 -1.80
C SER A 15 -16.11 14.80 -3.14
N ASP A 16 -14.79 14.59 -3.17
CA ASP A 16 -14.00 14.48 -4.40
C ASP A 16 -13.43 13.06 -4.60
N CYS A 17 -13.39 12.24 -3.54
CA CYS A 17 -12.88 10.87 -3.58
C CYS A 17 -13.65 9.96 -2.62
N GLN A 18 -13.83 8.70 -3.02
CA GLN A 18 -14.36 7.63 -2.19
C GLN A 18 -13.45 6.40 -2.30
N GLU A 19 -12.74 6.11 -1.22
CA GLU A 19 -11.86 4.95 -1.08
C GLU A 19 -12.34 4.11 0.10
N TYR A 20 -12.69 2.85 -0.18
CA TYR A 20 -13.24 1.91 0.77
C TYR A 20 -12.64 0.53 0.54
N TRP A 21 -12.00 -0.03 1.57
CA TRP A 21 -11.29 -1.31 1.50
C TRP A 21 -11.83 -2.25 2.58
N GLY A 22 -12.86 -3.04 2.28
CA GLY A 22 -13.53 -3.86 3.31
C GLY A 22 -14.10 -2.99 4.44
N ASP A 23 -14.14 -3.48 5.68
CA ASP A 23 -14.69 -2.73 6.83
C ASP A 23 -13.80 -1.56 7.29
N GLY A 24 -13.74 -0.50 6.48
CA GLY A 24 -12.90 0.68 6.77
C GLY A 24 -11.40 0.39 6.73
N GLY A 25 -10.98 -0.64 5.99
CA GLY A 25 -9.62 -1.14 5.96
C GLY A 25 -8.62 -0.28 5.21
N SER A 26 -7.38 -0.78 5.16
CA SER A 26 -6.23 -0.11 4.56
C SER A 26 -5.46 -1.01 3.60
N LEU A 27 -4.83 -0.38 2.62
CA LEU A 27 -4.04 -1.03 1.58
C LEU A 27 -2.61 -0.47 1.59
N TYR A 28 -1.64 -1.36 1.55
CA TYR A 28 -0.22 -1.02 1.68
C TYR A 28 0.60 -1.68 0.57
N PHE A 29 1.54 -0.92 0.00
CA PHE A 29 2.45 -1.39 -1.03
C PHE A 29 3.88 -1.36 -0.49
N TYR A 30 4.52 -2.51 -0.38
CA TYR A 30 5.87 -2.63 0.14
C TYR A 30 6.84 -3.18 -0.90
N ILE A 31 8.06 -2.67 -0.89
CA ILE A 31 9.16 -3.18 -1.71
C ILE A 31 10.40 -3.45 -0.87
N ARG A 32 11.19 -4.48 -1.22
CA ARG A 32 12.49 -4.67 -0.57
C ARG A 32 13.47 -3.58 -0.98
N LYS A 33 14.30 -3.11 -0.05
CA LYS A 33 15.34 -2.08 -0.29
C LYS A 33 16.21 -2.39 -1.51
N GLN A 34 16.64 -3.64 -1.68
CA GLN A 34 17.44 -4.07 -2.82
C GLN A 34 16.70 -3.87 -4.16
N ASN A 35 15.41 -4.19 -4.22
CA ASN A 35 14.60 -4.05 -5.44
C ASN A 35 14.35 -2.57 -5.76
N PHE A 36 14.13 -1.74 -4.73
CA PHE A 36 14.01 -0.29 -4.90
C PHE A 36 15.29 0.34 -5.43
N LYS A 37 16.47 -0.07 -4.93
CA LYS A 37 17.78 0.41 -5.41
C LYS A 37 17.95 0.19 -6.92
N TYR A 38 17.46 -0.93 -7.46
CA TYR A 38 17.52 -1.24 -8.88
C TYR A 38 16.26 -0.84 -9.66
N LYS A 39 15.32 -0.08 -9.05
CA LYS A 39 14.03 0.29 -9.64
C LYS A 39 13.23 -0.91 -10.17
N ASN A 40 13.40 -2.08 -9.56
CA ASN A 40 12.69 -3.30 -9.92
C ASN A 40 11.39 -3.42 -9.12
N PHE A 41 10.27 -3.01 -9.70
CA PHE A 41 8.96 -3.04 -9.06
C PHE A 41 8.16 -4.34 -9.33
N HIS A 42 8.74 -5.36 -9.97
CA HIS A 42 8.07 -6.64 -10.21
C HIS A 42 7.78 -7.44 -8.92
N HIS A 43 8.42 -7.05 -7.81
CA HIS A 43 8.30 -7.72 -6.50
C HIS A 43 7.74 -6.78 -5.42
N VAL A 44 6.79 -5.91 -5.79
CA VAL A 44 6.01 -5.15 -4.82
C VAL A 44 5.02 -6.10 -4.14
N CYS A 45 5.01 -6.09 -2.82
CA CYS A 45 4.06 -6.81 -1.98
C CYS A 45 2.88 -5.91 -1.68
N VAL A 46 1.66 -6.42 -1.82
CA VAL A 46 0.43 -5.74 -1.44
C VAL A 46 -0.15 -6.40 -0.21
N MET A 47 -0.47 -5.61 0.80
CA MET A 47 -1.14 -6.05 2.02
C MET A 47 -2.46 -5.30 2.15
N HIS A 48 -3.51 -6.03 2.51
CA HIS A 48 -4.83 -5.50 2.82
C HIS A 48 -5.20 -5.92 4.24
N GLU A 49 -5.62 -4.95 5.04
CA GLU A 49 -6.05 -5.15 6.43
C GLU A 49 -7.44 -4.55 6.62
N CYS A 50 -8.38 -5.33 7.14
CA CYS A 50 -9.71 -4.88 7.53
C CYS A 50 -10.17 -5.63 8.79
N GLY A 51 -11.15 -5.05 9.51
CA GLY A 51 -11.78 -5.63 10.70
C GLY A 51 -12.65 -6.85 10.43
#